data_AF-T1BTN9-F1
#
_entry.id   AF-T1BTN9-F1
#
_cell.length_a   1.000
_cell.length_b   1.000
_cell.length_c   1.000
_cell.angle_alpha   90.00
_cell.angle_beta   90.00
_cell.angle_gamma   90.00
#
_symmetry.space_group_name_H-M   'P 1'
#
loop_
_entity.id
_entity.type
_entity.pdbx_description
1 polymer ?
#
loop_
_entity_poly.entity_id
_entity_poly.type
_entity_poly.pdbx_seq_one_letter_code
_entity_poly.pdbx_strand_id
1 'polypeptide(L)'
;ALRFALDPTSSQRRDLARHAGAARYSYNWGLEREKAALNARQAGATTVPLPSAMSQHREWNSWKKGKDGICWWTEVSKCTPQEALRDLERGLQAFWESRAGKRPGPRVHFPRFKKKGRSRDSFRLTGAIRLHGRALTLPRIGTVRLCEDGARWVERIAQGSVRVTSATVSREAERWFVALAVEAERAIPAHPAVGDTIGVDLGGARPGHPVGRNGHLRAEVAAPGLAQAPAPLPGHSRKRPVRAP
;
A
#
# COMPACT_ATOMS: atom_id res chain seq x y z
N ALA A 1 8.91 4.31 0.76
CA ALA A 1 8.62 3.55 1.99
C ALA A 1 9.92 3.35 2.75
N LEU A 2 9.90 3.42 4.08
CA LEU A 2 11.08 3.17 4.92
C LEU A 2 11.11 1.69 5.31
N ARG A 3 12.27 1.05 5.36
CA ARG A 3 12.39 -0.36 5.76
C ARG A 3 13.45 -0.50 6.85
N PHE A 4 13.12 -1.25 7.89
CA PHE A 4 13.98 -1.54 9.04
C PHE A 4 13.91 -3.03 9.38
N ALA A 5 15.01 -3.62 9.83
CA ALA A 5 15.04 -4.90 10.50
C ALA A 5 14.56 -4.76 11.96
N LEU A 6 13.77 -5.72 12.41
CA LEU A 6 13.30 -5.80 13.79
C LEU A 6 14.25 -6.70 14.61
N ASP A 7 14.49 -6.30 15.85
CA ASP A 7 15.05 -7.14 16.91
C ASP A 7 13.97 -7.46 17.97
N PRO A 8 13.02 -8.37 17.65
CA PRO A 8 11.94 -8.74 18.55
C PRO A 8 12.40 -9.71 19.65
N THR A 9 11.86 -9.56 20.86
CA THR A 9 12.00 -10.56 21.92
C THR A 9 11.33 -11.90 21.56
N SER A 10 11.58 -12.96 22.33
CA SER A 10 10.95 -14.26 22.09
C SER A 10 9.42 -14.26 22.24
N SER A 11 8.83 -13.37 23.06
CA SER A 11 7.37 -13.16 23.07
C SER A 11 6.91 -12.45 21.80
N GLN A 12 7.54 -11.32 21.46
CA GLN A 12 7.21 -10.56 20.25
C GLN A 12 7.33 -11.41 18.98
N ARG A 13 8.33 -12.30 18.86
CA ARG A 13 8.44 -13.26 17.75
C ARG A 13 7.21 -14.16 17.61
N ARG A 14 6.63 -14.61 18.72
CA ARG A 14 5.37 -15.39 18.71
C ARG A 14 4.21 -14.50 18.29
N ASP A 15 4.10 -13.29 18.82
CA ASP A 15 3.01 -12.37 18.49
C ASP A 15 3.03 -11.96 17.00
N LEU A 16 4.22 -11.68 16.44
CA LEU A 16 4.46 -11.46 15.01
C LEU A 16 4.02 -12.68 14.16
N ALA A 17 4.34 -13.90 14.61
CA ALA A 17 3.93 -15.12 13.94
C ALA A 17 2.40 -15.35 14.02
N ARG A 18 1.75 -15.03 15.14
CA ARG A 18 0.27 -15.07 15.26
C ARG A 18 -0.38 -14.06 14.31
N HIS A 19 0.14 -12.84 14.22
CA HIS A 19 -0.35 -11.82 13.29
C HIS A 19 -0.21 -12.25 11.82
N ALA A 20 0.93 -12.82 11.42
CA ALA A 20 1.10 -13.39 10.08
C ALA A 20 0.16 -14.58 9.82
N GLY A 21 -0.05 -15.44 10.81
CA GLY A 21 -1.00 -16.55 10.75
C GLY A 21 -2.45 -16.09 10.55
N ALA A 22 -2.87 -15.07 11.30
CA ALA A 22 -4.18 -14.44 11.20
C ALA A 22 -4.41 -13.79 9.82
N ALA A 23 -3.43 -13.05 9.31
CA ALA A 23 -3.50 -12.46 7.97
C ALA A 23 -3.63 -13.53 6.88
N ARG A 24 -2.87 -14.63 6.98
CA ARG A 24 -3.00 -15.78 6.08
C ARG A 24 -4.38 -16.43 6.16
N TYR A 25 -4.90 -16.68 7.36
CA TYR A 25 -6.22 -17.29 7.54
C TYR A 25 -7.32 -16.41 6.94
N SER A 26 -7.35 -15.13 7.31
CA SER A 26 -8.38 -14.17 6.86
C SER A 26 -8.39 -14.02 5.33
N TYR A 27 -7.20 -13.98 4.71
CA TYR A 27 -7.05 -13.97 3.26
C TYR A 27 -7.61 -15.25 2.60
N ASN A 28 -7.35 -16.43 3.18
CA ASN A 28 -7.86 -17.69 2.63
C ASN A 28 -9.38 -17.79 2.77
N TRP A 29 -9.93 -17.43 3.93
CA TRP A 29 -11.37 -17.38 4.22
C TRP A 29 -12.13 -16.45 3.26
N GLY A 30 -11.50 -15.33 2.87
CA GLY A 30 -12.04 -14.43 1.85
C GLY A 30 -11.95 -15.00 0.44
N LEU A 31 -10.82 -15.61 0.09
CA LEU A 31 -10.61 -16.22 -1.23
C LEU A 31 -11.53 -17.42 -1.48
N GLU A 32 -11.94 -18.12 -0.42
CA GLU A 32 -12.95 -19.18 -0.47
C GLU A 32 -14.32 -18.64 -0.87
N ARG A 33 -14.75 -17.51 -0.30
CA ARG A 33 -16.02 -16.82 -0.65
C ARG A 33 -16.04 -16.30 -2.07
N GLU A 34 -14.93 -15.72 -2.51
CA GLU A 34 -14.75 -15.26 -3.89
C GLU A 34 -14.90 -16.42 -4.89
N LYS A 35 -14.29 -17.57 -4.58
CA LYS A 35 -14.46 -18.78 -5.38
C LYS A 35 -15.89 -19.32 -5.35
N ALA A 36 -16.53 -19.34 -4.18
CA ALA A 36 -17.92 -19.77 -4.06
C ALA A 36 -18.86 -18.89 -4.90
N ALA A 37 -18.72 -17.55 -4.83
CA ALA A 37 -19.49 -16.60 -5.63
C ALA A 37 -19.23 -16.75 -7.14
N LEU A 38 -17.98 -16.95 -7.54
CA LEU A 38 -17.62 -17.20 -8.94
C LEU A 38 -18.18 -18.53 -9.47
N ASN A 39 -18.13 -19.60 -8.66
CA ASN A 39 -18.70 -20.90 -9.02
C ASN A 39 -20.23 -20.83 -9.12
N ALA A 40 -20.91 -20.13 -8.20
CA ALA A 40 -22.35 -19.91 -8.26
C ALA A 40 -22.76 -19.16 -9.54
N ARG A 41 -22.01 -18.12 -9.92
CA ARG A 41 -22.22 -17.41 -11.21
C ARG A 41 -22.02 -18.31 -12.41
N GLN A 42 -21.00 -19.18 -12.41
CA GLN A 42 -20.77 -20.16 -13.49
C GLN A 42 -21.91 -21.19 -13.58
N ALA A 43 -22.53 -21.54 -12.46
CA ALA A 43 -23.71 -22.40 -12.39
C ALA A 43 -25.05 -21.66 -12.70
N GLY A 44 -25.01 -20.43 -13.22
CA GLY A 44 -26.19 -19.67 -13.64
C GLY A 44 -26.77 -18.69 -12.60
N ALA A 45 -26.23 -18.63 -11.38
CA ALA A 45 -26.69 -17.68 -10.36
C ALA A 45 -26.09 -16.27 -10.56
N THR A 46 -26.39 -15.65 -11.70
CA THR A 46 -25.83 -14.37 -12.17
C THR A 46 -26.05 -13.22 -11.17
N THR A 47 -27.13 -13.25 -10.39
CA THR A 47 -27.51 -12.22 -9.41
C THR A 47 -26.61 -12.19 -8.17
N VAL A 48 -25.82 -13.24 -7.89
CA VAL A 48 -24.92 -13.28 -6.73
C VAL A 48 -23.84 -12.18 -6.90
N PRO A 49 -23.76 -11.15 -6.04
CA PRO A 49 -22.70 -10.14 -6.16
C PRO A 49 -21.34 -10.75 -5.82
N LEU A 50 -20.28 -10.32 -6.52
CA LEU A 50 -18.92 -10.61 -6.04
C LEU A 50 -18.71 -9.85 -4.72
N PRO A 51 -18.16 -10.49 -3.68
CA PRO A 51 -17.88 -9.79 -2.44
C PRO A 51 -16.88 -8.63 -2.64
N SER A 52 -16.96 -7.63 -1.76
CA SER A 52 -15.93 -6.61 -1.59
C SER A 52 -15.17 -6.87 -0.30
N ALA A 53 -13.96 -6.33 -0.13
CA ALA A 53 -13.26 -6.39 1.15
C ALA A 53 -14.10 -5.81 2.29
N MET A 54 -14.96 -4.83 2.00
CA MET A 54 -15.89 -4.28 2.99
C MET A 54 -17.03 -5.24 3.36
N SER A 55 -17.67 -5.93 2.39
CA SER A 55 -18.72 -6.89 2.70
C SER A 55 -18.15 -8.15 3.39
N GLN A 56 -17.03 -8.68 2.87
CA GLN A 56 -16.29 -9.78 3.52
C GLN A 56 -15.88 -9.41 4.94
N HIS A 57 -15.40 -8.19 5.20
CA HIS A 57 -15.02 -7.76 6.55
C HIS A 57 -16.25 -7.59 7.48
N ARG A 58 -17.41 -7.19 6.97
CA ARG A 58 -18.65 -7.17 7.77
C ARG A 58 -19.08 -8.58 8.15
N GLU A 59 -19.12 -9.49 7.18
CA GLU A 59 -19.43 -10.90 7.39
C GLU A 59 -18.46 -11.56 8.38
N TRP A 60 -17.15 -11.33 8.20
CA TRP A 60 -16.10 -11.77 9.13
C TRP A 60 -16.35 -11.32 10.57
N ASN A 61 -16.75 -10.06 10.76
CA ASN A 61 -17.03 -9.52 12.09
C ASN A 61 -18.32 -10.06 12.71
N SER A 62 -19.24 -10.63 11.92
CA SER A 62 -20.40 -11.38 12.40
C SER A 62 -20.01 -12.81 12.74
N TRP A 63 -19.44 -13.55 11.77
CA TRP A 63 -19.03 -14.95 11.91
C TRP A 63 -18.11 -15.18 13.11
N LYS A 64 -17.10 -14.31 13.31
CA LYS A 64 -16.14 -14.43 14.42
C LYS A 64 -16.75 -14.26 15.82
N LYS A 65 -18.00 -13.79 15.92
CA LYS A 65 -18.78 -13.67 17.17
C LYS A 65 -19.81 -14.78 17.35
N GLY A 66 -20.04 -15.59 16.31
CA GLY A 66 -20.94 -16.75 16.36
C GLY A 66 -20.34 -17.93 17.11
N LYS A 67 -21.13 -19.00 17.27
CA LYS A 67 -20.71 -20.24 17.95
C LYS A 67 -19.52 -20.91 17.27
N ASP A 68 -19.44 -20.80 15.94
CA ASP A 68 -18.34 -21.34 15.12
C ASP A 68 -17.18 -20.33 14.92
N GLY A 69 -17.25 -19.18 15.60
CA GLY A 69 -16.21 -18.17 15.60
C GLY A 69 -15.00 -18.60 16.42
N ILE A 70 -13.80 -18.52 15.86
CA ILE A 70 -12.60 -19.00 16.54
C ILE A 70 -12.22 -18.06 17.72
N CYS A 71 -11.65 -18.58 18.81
CA CYS A 71 -11.39 -17.78 20.03
C CYS A 71 -10.19 -16.82 19.92
N TRP A 72 -9.15 -17.15 19.16
CA TRP A 72 -7.85 -16.43 19.19
C TRP A 72 -7.81 -15.07 18.48
N TRP A 73 -8.91 -14.57 17.90
CA TRP A 73 -8.91 -13.26 17.22
C TRP A 73 -8.58 -12.08 18.13
N THR A 74 -8.84 -12.22 19.43
CA THR A 74 -8.60 -11.17 20.45
C THR A 74 -7.11 -10.93 20.69
N GLU A 75 -6.26 -11.91 20.41
CA GLU A 75 -4.79 -11.79 20.50
C GLU A 75 -4.20 -10.92 19.38
N VAL A 76 -4.97 -10.68 18.31
CA VAL A 76 -4.49 -10.05 17.07
C VAL A 76 -5.08 -8.66 16.88
N SER A 77 -4.33 -7.76 16.26
CA SER A 77 -4.86 -6.44 15.89
C SER A 77 -6.00 -6.56 14.87
N LYS A 78 -7.10 -5.82 15.10
CA LYS A 78 -8.27 -5.70 14.19
C LYS A 78 -7.87 -5.36 12.75
N CYS A 79 -6.80 -4.58 12.57
CA CYS A 79 -6.33 -4.18 11.25
C CYS A 79 -5.81 -5.38 10.43
N THR A 80 -5.32 -6.43 11.08
CA THR A 80 -4.71 -7.61 10.44
C THR A 80 -5.67 -8.35 9.49
N PRO A 81 -6.87 -8.79 9.91
CA PRO A 81 -7.86 -9.36 8.98
C PRO A 81 -8.35 -8.33 7.95
N GLN A 82 -8.59 -7.09 8.38
CA GLN A 82 -9.13 -6.03 7.51
C GLN A 82 -8.21 -5.72 6.32
N GLU A 83 -6.90 -5.59 6.57
CA GLU A 83 -5.91 -5.36 5.51
C GLU A 83 -5.66 -6.62 4.68
N ALA A 84 -5.74 -7.83 5.27
CA ALA A 84 -5.61 -9.07 4.51
C ALA A 84 -6.74 -9.25 3.48
N LEU A 85 -7.97 -8.83 3.80
CA LEU A 85 -9.11 -8.82 2.86
C LEU A 85 -8.95 -7.73 1.79
N ARG A 86 -8.42 -6.55 2.14
CA ARG A 86 -8.07 -5.49 1.16
C ARG A 86 -6.93 -5.90 0.22
N ASP A 87 -5.96 -6.66 0.73
CA ASP A 87 -4.88 -7.24 -0.10
C ASP A 87 -5.42 -8.31 -1.07
N LEU A 88 -6.47 -9.05 -0.69
CA LEU A 88 -7.19 -9.97 -1.57
C LEU A 88 -7.95 -9.22 -2.68
N GLU A 89 -8.77 -8.24 -2.31
CA GLU A 89 -9.54 -7.42 -3.26
C GLU A 89 -8.64 -6.74 -4.29
N ARG A 90 -7.55 -6.08 -3.86
CA ARG A 90 -6.55 -5.50 -4.76
C ARG A 90 -5.88 -6.55 -5.67
N GLY A 91 -5.68 -7.77 -5.18
CA GLY A 91 -5.16 -8.87 -5.99
C GLY A 91 -6.14 -9.38 -7.05
N LEU A 92 -7.44 -9.43 -6.72
CA LEU A 92 -8.51 -9.80 -7.66
C LEU A 92 -8.73 -8.70 -8.70
N GLN A 93 -8.77 -7.44 -8.30
CA GLN A 93 -8.86 -6.30 -9.21
C GLN A 93 -7.70 -6.33 -10.23
N ALA A 94 -6.46 -6.50 -9.77
CA ALA A 94 -5.29 -6.59 -10.64
C ALA A 94 -5.36 -7.79 -11.62
N PHE A 95 -5.95 -8.92 -11.20
CA PHE A 95 -6.23 -10.06 -12.09
C PHE A 95 -7.26 -9.70 -13.17
N TRP A 96 -8.38 -9.07 -12.80
CA TRP A 96 -9.43 -8.68 -13.75
C TRP A 96 -8.96 -7.59 -14.73
N GLU A 97 -8.21 -6.58 -14.27
CA GLU A 97 -7.60 -5.55 -15.10
C GLU A 97 -6.57 -6.14 -16.08
N SER A 98 -5.75 -7.08 -15.62
CA SER A 98 -4.79 -7.79 -16.47
C SER A 98 -5.48 -8.67 -17.52
N ARG A 99 -6.54 -9.38 -17.13
CA ARG A 99 -7.39 -10.17 -18.06
C ARG A 99 -8.09 -9.28 -19.09
N ALA A 100 -8.46 -8.06 -18.72
CA ALA A 100 -9.07 -7.06 -19.61
C ALA A 100 -8.05 -6.25 -20.43
N GLY A 101 -6.75 -6.55 -20.36
CA GLY A 101 -5.71 -5.83 -21.10
C GLY A 101 -5.45 -4.39 -20.64
N LYS A 102 -6.05 -3.95 -19.52
CA LYS A 102 -5.97 -2.56 -19.02
C LYS A 102 -4.66 -2.23 -18.30
N ARG A 103 -3.82 -3.23 -18.05
CA ARG A 103 -2.62 -3.13 -17.23
C ARG A 103 -1.36 -3.48 -18.05
N PRO A 104 -0.32 -2.61 -18.08
CA PRO A 104 0.94 -2.94 -18.71
C PRO A 104 1.74 -3.99 -17.91
N GLY A 105 2.53 -4.80 -18.62
CA GLY A 105 3.42 -5.81 -18.05
C GLY A 105 2.87 -7.25 -18.07
N PRO A 106 3.51 -8.18 -17.34
CA PRO A 106 3.15 -9.60 -17.35
C PRO A 106 1.71 -9.87 -16.89
N ARG A 107 1.09 -10.93 -17.43
CA ARG A 107 -0.25 -11.36 -17.04
C ARG A 107 -0.30 -11.72 -15.55
N VAL A 108 -1.24 -11.13 -14.82
CA VAL A 108 -1.51 -11.45 -13.42
C VAL A 108 -2.34 -12.74 -13.36
N HIS A 109 -1.92 -13.70 -12.53
CA HIS A 109 -2.67 -14.93 -12.31
C HIS A 109 -3.72 -14.79 -11.20
N PHE A 110 -4.74 -15.64 -11.22
CA PHE A 110 -5.79 -15.63 -10.19
C PHE A 110 -5.20 -15.89 -8.78
N PRO A 111 -5.62 -15.13 -7.75
CA PRO A 111 -5.16 -15.31 -6.37
C PRO A 111 -5.23 -16.76 -5.85
N ARG A 112 -4.16 -17.20 -5.18
CA ARG A 112 -3.99 -18.57 -4.67
C ARG A 112 -4.04 -18.61 -3.14
N PHE A 113 -4.59 -19.70 -2.58
CA PHE A 113 -4.57 -19.92 -1.14
C PHE A 113 -3.14 -19.90 -0.59
N LYS A 114 -2.92 -19.09 0.44
CA LYS A 114 -1.64 -18.93 1.14
C LYS A 114 -1.42 -20.13 2.08
N LYS A 115 -0.23 -20.73 2.04
CA LYS A 115 0.17 -21.88 2.88
C LYS A 115 1.39 -21.51 3.75
N LYS A 116 1.40 -21.92 5.02
CA LYS A 116 2.55 -21.74 5.93
C LYS A 116 3.82 -22.33 5.30
N GLY A 117 4.94 -21.60 5.37
CA GLY A 117 6.21 -22.01 4.76
C GLY A 117 6.28 -21.95 3.22
N ARG A 118 5.20 -21.58 2.52
CA ARG A 118 5.20 -21.38 1.05
C ARG A 118 4.79 -19.97 0.64
N SER A 119 3.86 -19.35 1.37
CA SER A 119 3.65 -17.90 1.32
C SER A 119 4.54 -17.20 2.35
N ARG A 120 5.13 -16.07 1.97
CA ARG A 120 5.82 -15.16 2.90
C ARG A 120 4.89 -14.83 4.08
N ASP A 121 5.39 -14.99 5.31
CA ASP A 121 4.68 -14.56 6.51
C ASP A 121 4.72 -13.02 6.54
N SER A 122 3.58 -12.38 6.31
CA SER A 122 3.47 -10.91 6.24
C SER A 122 2.07 -10.44 6.62
N PHE A 123 2.00 -9.28 7.26
CA PHE A 123 0.75 -8.63 7.64
C PHE A 123 0.92 -7.10 7.65
N ARG A 124 -0.18 -6.38 7.43
CA ARG A 124 -0.21 -4.91 7.51
C ARG A 124 -0.96 -4.48 8.76
N LEU A 125 -0.41 -3.46 9.42
CA LEU A 125 -1.00 -2.74 10.54
C LEU A 125 -1.21 -1.28 10.15
N THR A 126 -2.25 -0.68 10.74
CA THR A 126 -2.65 0.71 10.59
C THR A 126 -3.08 1.23 11.96
N GLY A 127 -3.14 2.56 12.14
CA GLY A 127 -3.48 3.18 13.42
C GLY A 127 -2.23 3.59 14.22
N ALA A 128 -2.18 3.23 15.51
CA ALA A 128 -1.16 3.70 16.45
C ALA A 128 0.25 3.09 16.20
N ILE A 129 0.94 3.59 15.17
CA ILE A 129 2.32 3.26 14.82
C ILE A 129 3.19 4.47 15.18
N ARG A 130 4.22 4.28 16.02
CA ARG A 130 5.12 5.36 16.45
C ARG A 130 6.58 4.92 16.38
N LEU A 131 7.43 5.71 15.74
CA LEU A 131 8.87 5.50 15.65
C LEU A 131 9.56 6.29 16.78
N HIS A 132 10.53 5.67 17.46
CA HIS A 132 11.22 6.19 18.64
C HIS A 132 12.75 6.15 18.51
N GLY A 133 13.27 6.19 17.28
CA GLY A 133 14.70 6.07 16.97
C GLY A 133 15.04 4.61 16.72
N ARG A 134 15.54 3.90 17.73
CA ARG A 134 15.86 2.46 17.66
C ARG A 134 14.71 1.53 18.08
N ALA A 135 13.48 2.04 18.10
CA ALA A 135 12.30 1.23 18.42
C ALA A 135 11.05 1.71 17.67
N LEU A 136 10.13 0.78 17.45
CA LEU A 136 8.85 1.00 16.79
C LEU A 136 7.71 0.43 17.64
N THR A 137 6.77 1.29 18.03
CA THR A 137 5.53 0.88 18.69
C THR A 137 4.53 0.39 17.64
N LEU A 138 4.06 -0.85 17.79
CA LEU A 138 3.06 -1.49 16.94
C LEU A 138 1.80 -1.85 17.75
N PRO A 139 0.58 -1.70 17.18
CA PRO A 139 -0.66 -2.04 17.89
C PRO A 139 -0.71 -3.53 18.24
N ARG A 140 -1.14 -3.83 19.48
CA ARG A 140 -1.18 -5.17 20.14
C ARG A 140 0.15 -5.88 20.36
N ILE A 141 1.20 -5.60 19.58
CA ILE A 141 2.55 -6.19 19.74
C ILE A 141 3.41 -5.38 20.72
N GLY A 142 3.14 -4.09 20.88
CA GLY A 142 3.91 -3.18 21.73
C GLY A 142 5.17 -2.64 21.04
N THR A 143 6.15 -2.23 21.85
CA THR A 143 7.38 -1.58 21.38
C THR A 143 8.45 -2.61 21.03
N VAL A 144 8.77 -2.72 19.74
CA VAL A 144 9.78 -3.65 19.18
C VAL A 144 11.05 -2.87 18.86
N ARG A 145 12.23 -3.43 19.17
CA ARG A 145 13.51 -2.79 18.81
C ARG A 145 13.76 -2.88 17.30
N LEU A 146 14.48 -1.89 16.78
CA LEU A 146 15.03 -1.88 15.43
C LEU A 146 16.53 -2.18 15.48
N CYS A 147 17.07 -2.81 14.43
CA CYS A 147 18.51 -3.00 14.31
C CYS A 147 19.20 -1.71 13.83
N GLU A 148 18.55 -0.98 12.92
CA GLU A 148 19.03 0.28 12.36
C GLU A 148 18.50 1.50 13.15
N ASP A 149 19.20 2.63 13.06
CA ASP A 149 18.78 3.86 13.73
C ASP A 149 17.77 4.66 12.90
N GLY A 150 16.57 4.85 13.45
CA GLY A 150 15.50 5.64 12.86
C GLY A 150 15.50 7.13 13.25
N ALA A 151 16.46 7.64 14.03
CA ALA A 151 16.43 9.00 14.59
C ALA A 151 16.13 10.10 13.56
N ARG A 152 16.81 10.08 12.40
CA ARG A 152 16.57 11.01 11.27
C ARG A 152 15.11 11.05 10.82
N TRP A 153 14.40 9.92 10.91
CA TRP A 153 12.99 9.84 10.52
C TRP A 153 12.05 10.27 11.65
N VAL A 154 12.42 10.07 12.92
CA VAL A 154 11.67 10.62 14.06
C VAL A 154 11.62 12.13 13.99
N GLU A 155 12.76 12.78 13.74
CA GLU A 155 12.84 14.23 13.61
C GLU A 155 11.92 14.76 12.50
N ARG A 156 11.98 14.15 11.30
CA ARG A 156 11.11 14.53 10.17
C ARG A 156 9.63 14.21 10.38
N ILE A 157 9.29 13.26 11.26
CA ILE A 157 7.92 13.00 11.70
C ILE A 157 7.46 14.07 12.70
N ALA A 158 8.33 14.47 13.63
CA ALA A 158 8.05 15.54 14.60
C ALA A 158 7.88 16.91 13.92
N GLN A 159 8.66 17.18 12.87
CA GLN A 159 8.55 18.35 12.00
C GLN A 159 7.31 18.32 11.07
N GLY A 160 6.50 17.26 11.10
CA GLY A 160 5.31 17.10 10.27
C GLY A 160 5.58 16.78 8.79
N SER A 161 6.82 16.90 8.31
CA SER A 161 7.19 16.67 6.90
C SER A 161 7.02 15.23 6.43
N VAL A 162 6.87 14.27 7.35
CA VAL A 162 6.68 12.85 7.07
C VAL A 162 5.61 12.26 7.98
N ARG A 163 4.55 11.69 7.41
CA ARG A 163 3.48 11.00 8.13
C ARG A 163 3.55 9.49 7.89
N VAL A 164 3.50 8.68 8.95
CA VAL A 164 3.41 7.21 8.83
C VAL A 164 1.94 6.80 8.71
N THR A 165 1.59 6.12 7.61
CA THR A 165 0.20 5.73 7.30
C THR A 165 -0.07 4.26 7.58
N SER A 166 0.89 3.37 7.28
CA SER A 166 0.78 1.93 7.59
C SER A 166 2.14 1.29 7.81
N ALA A 167 2.18 0.20 8.57
CA ALA A 167 3.36 -0.64 8.77
C ALA A 167 3.09 -2.04 8.20
N THR A 168 3.86 -2.46 7.20
CA THR A 168 3.82 -3.84 6.70
C THR A 168 4.95 -4.61 7.33
N VAL A 169 4.64 -5.53 8.24
CA VAL A 169 5.63 -6.40 8.88
C VAL A 169 5.69 -7.71 8.11
N SER A 170 6.91 -8.22 7.91
CA SER A 170 7.15 -9.37 7.06
C SER A 170 8.39 -10.15 7.51
N ARG A 171 8.38 -11.46 7.32
CA ARG A 171 9.51 -12.33 7.58
C ARG A 171 10.27 -12.63 6.28
N GLU A 172 11.59 -12.58 6.33
CA GLU A 172 12.49 -13.05 5.29
C GLU A 172 13.56 -13.93 5.96
N ALA A 173 13.62 -15.21 5.56
CA ALA A 173 14.34 -16.26 6.29
C ALA A 173 13.99 -16.24 7.80
N GLU A 174 14.95 -15.92 8.66
CA GLU A 174 14.76 -15.87 10.11
C GLU A 174 14.52 -14.46 10.67
N ARG A 175 14.75 -13.42 9.86
CA ARG A 175 14.64 -12.02 10.28
C ARG A 175 13.27 -11.46 9.97
N TRP A 176 12.79 -10.61 10.87
CA TRP A 176 11.58 -9.82 10.68
C TRP A 176 11.96 -8.42 10.22
N PHE A 177 11.20 -7.89 9.28
CA PHE A 177 11.38 -6.56 8.72
C PHE A 177 10.05 -5.82 8.75
N VAL A 178 10.10 -4.52 9.04
CA VAL A 178 8.97 -3.61 8.93
C VAL A 178 9.20 -2.62 7.79
N ALA A 179 8.22 -2.50 6.91
CA ALA A 179 8.16 -1.49 5.87
C ALA A 179 7.07 -0.46 6.25
N LEU A 180 7.50 0.76 6.60
CA LEU A 180 6.62 1.89 6.86
C LEU A 180 6.24 2.58 5.54
N ALA A 181 4.95 2.57 5.24
CA ALA A 181 4.36 3.46 4.25
C ALA A 181 4.33 4.87 4.86
N VAL A 182 5.00 5.80 4.18
CA VAL A 182 5.09 7.19 4.60
C VAL A 182 4.59 8.10 3.48
N GLU A 183 3.75 9.05 3.85
CA GLU A 183 3.44 10.24 3.05
C GLU A 183 4.47 11.31 3.45
N ALA A 184 5.06 12.00 2.48
CA ALA A 184 6.02 13.05 2.72
C ALA A 184 5.74 14.20 1.77
N GLU A 185 5.62 15.40 2.32
CA GLU A 185 5.47 16.61 1.51
C GLU A 185 6.84 16.93 0.90
N ARG A 186 6.93 16.81 -0.43
CA ARG A 186 8.17 17.03 -1.17
C ARG A 186 8.05 18.35 -1.90
N ALA A 187 8.68 19.39 -1.35
CA ALA A 187 8.93 20.62 -2.08
C ALA A 187 9.70 20.25 -3.37
N ILE A 188 9.08 20.51 -4.51
CA ILE A 188 9.73 20.45 -5.82
C ILE A 188 10.51 21.76 -5.96
N PRO A 189 11.85 21.74 -6.12
CA PRO A 189 12.59 22.98 -6.35
C PRO A 189 12.05 23.68 -7.60
N ALA A 190 11.82 24.99 -7.51
CA ALA A 190 11.27 25.80 -8.62
C ALA A 190 12.19 25.86 -9.84
N HIS A 191 13.45 25.43 -9.69
CA HIS A 191 14.39 25.23 -10.78
C HIS A 191 14.81 23.75 -10.80
N PRO A 192 14.58 23.01 -11.91
CA PRO A 192 15.45 21.88 -12.18
C PRO A 192 16.87 22.43 -12.32
N ALA A 193 17.81 21.90 -11.54
CA ALA A 193 19.21 22.25 -11.73
C ALA A 193 19.60 21.86 -13.16
N VAL A 194 19.98 22.83 -13.97
CA VAL A 194 20.57 22.59 -15.30
C VAL A 194 22.00 22.10 -15.04
N GLY A 195 22.12 20.81 -14.78
CA GLY A 195 23.35 20.14 -14.38
C GLY A 195 23.15 18.63 -14.46
N ASP A 196 23.78 18.05 -15.48
CA ASP A 196 23.97 16.62 -15.77
C ASP A 196 22.75 15.70 -15.63
N THR A 197 22.25 15.26 -16.79
CA THR A 197 21.37 14.10 -16.92
C THR A 197 22.13 12.84 -16.50
N ILE A 198 22.07 12.49 -15.21
CA ILE A 198 22.59 11.21 -14.70
C ILE A 198 21.65 10.09 -15.16
N GLY A 199 21.98 9.47 -16.29
CA GLY A 199 21.34 8.25 -16.76
C GLY A 199 21.68 7.08 -15.82
N VAL A 200 20.74 6.68 -14.96
CA VAL A 200 20.86 5.47 -14.15
C VAL A 200 20.45 4.27 -15.00
N ASP A 201 21.40 3.69 -15.72
CA ASP A 201 21.21 2.42 -16.40
C ASP A 201 21.15 1.26 -15.40
N LEU A 202 20.24 0.32 -15.64
CA LEU A 202 20.12 -0.95 -14.91
C LEU A 202 20.43 -2.11 -15.88
N GLY A 203 21.53 -1.97 -16.61
CA GLY A 203 22.02 -2.94 -17.59
C GLY A 203 22.46 -4.25 -16.95
N GLY A 204 21.79 -5.34 -17.33
CA GLY A 204 22.29 -6.69 -17.09
C GLY A 204 23.59 -6.95 -17.87
N ALA A 205 24.56 -7.61 -17.24
CA ALA A 205 25.94 -7.67 -17.69
C ALA A 205 26.16 -8.25 -19.11
N ARG A 206 27.11 -7.63 -19.85
CA ARG A 206 28.24 -8.29 -20.56
C ARG A 206 29.29 -7.23 -20.99
N PRO A 207 30.60 -7.52 -20.93
CA PRO A 207 31.66 -6.55 -21.24
C PRO A 207 32.12 -6.59 -22.71
N GLY A 208 32.54 -5.46 -23.27
CA GLY A 208 33.19 -5.42 -24.60
C GLY A 208 33.41 -4.01 -25.17
N HIS A 209 34.58 -3.42 -24.88
CA HIS A 209 35.27 -2.27 -25.50
C HIS A 209 34.52 -0.93 -25.79
N PRO A 210 35.17 0.23 -25.53
CA PRO A 210 34.63 1.53 -25.88
C PRO A 210 34.94 1.93 -27.33
N VAL A 211 33.95 2.47 -28.04
CA VAL A 211 34.15 3.25 -29.27
C VAL A 211 33.41 4.58 -29.10
N GLY A 212 34.17 5.67 -28.98
CA GLY A 212 33.61 7.02 -29.01
C GLY A 212 33.52 7.54 -30.43
N ARG A 213 32.40 8.15 -30.82
CA ARG A 213 32.40 9.17 -31.87
C ARG A 213 31.21 10.13 -31.76
N ASN A 214 31.50 11.39 -32.07
CA ASN A 214 30.55 12.50 -32.05
C ASN A 214 29.41 12.29 -33.07
N GLY A 215 28.21 12.68 -32.66
CA GLY A 215 27.05 12.84 -33.53
C GLY A 215 26.16 13.98 -33.03
N HIS A 216 26.40 15.19 -33.51
CA HIS A 216 25.47 16.31 -33.31
C HIS A 216 24.11 15.97 -33.92
N LEU A 217 23.01 16.30 -33.22
CA LEU A 217 21.78 16.75 -33.87
C LEU A 217 20.92 17.62 -32.93
N ARG A 218 21.07 18.92 -33.12
CA ARG A 218 20.10 20.03 -32.96
C ARG A 218 18.99 19.88 -31.90
N ALA A 219 19.11 20.68 -30.84
CA ALA A 219 17.94 21.15 -30.09
C ALA A 219 17.24 22.25 -30.89
N GLU A 220 15.90 22.20 -30.97
CA GLU A 220 15.07 23.33 -31.41
C GLU A 220 14.48 24.01 -30.17
N VAL A 221 14.81 25.29 -29.99
CA VAL A 221 14.38 26.11 -28.86
C VAL A 221 13.26 27.03 -29.33
N ALA A 222 12.04 26.82 -28.81
CA ALA A 222 10.95 27.78 -28.95
C ALA A 222 10.85 28.62 -27.67
N ALA A 223 11.09 29.92 -27.81
CA ALA A 223 10.98 30.95 -26.77
C ALA A 223 9.82 31.93 -27.10
N PRO A 224 9.43 32.84 -26.18
CA PRO A 224 8.01 33.08 -25.90
C PRO A 224 7.37 34.26 -26.65
N GLY A 225 6.04 34.22 -26.77
CA GLY A 225 5.21 35.31 -27.28
C GLY A 225 4.34 35.95 -26.17
N LEU A 226 4.33 37.29 -26.11
CA LEU A 226 3.63 38.09 -25.09
C LEU A 226 2.21 38.53 -25.54
N ALA A 227 1.29 38.51 -24.56
CA ALA A 227 0.15 39.40 -24.33
C ALA A 227 -0.77 39.89 -25.48
N GLN A 228 -2.10 39.70 -25.26
CA GLN A 228 -3.12 40.73 -25.51
C GLN A 228 -4.41 40.47 -24.70
N ALA A 229 -5.10 41.54 -24.31
CA ALA A 229 -6.46 41.57 -23.70
C ALA A 229 -7.34 42.53 -24.55
N PRO A 230 -8.69 42.39 -24.60
CA PRO A 230 -9.63 42.87 -23.55
C PRO A 230 -10.80 41.86 -23.33
N ALA A 231 -12.03 42.11 -22.83
CA ALA A 231 -12.79 43.31 -22.39
C ALA A 231 -13.86 42.89 -21.32
N PRO A 232 -14.53 43.83 -20.60
CA PRO A 232 -15.54 43.49 -19.57
C PRO A 232 -17.01 43.54 -20.07
N LEU A 233 -17.92 42.89 -19.34
CA LEU A 233 -19.38 42.99 -19.53
C LEU A 233 -20.13 43.07 -18.16
N PRO A 234 -21.38 43.58 -18.13
CA PRO A 234 -21.86 44.45 -17.04
C PRO A 234 -22.61 43.76 -15.90
N GLY A 235 -22.90 44.52 -14.84
CA GLY A 235 -23.57 44.04 -13.63
C GLY A 235 -25.06 44.42 -13.47
N HIS A 236 -25.56 44.11 -12.27
CA HIS A 236 -26.95 44.25 -11.78
C HIS A 236 -27.94 43.19 -12.33
N SER A 237 -28.94 42.73 -11.57
CA SER A 237 -29.54 43.33 -10.37
C SER A 237 -29.97 42.34 -9.27
N ARG A 238 -30.27 42.87 -8.08
CA ARG A 238 -30.66 42.12 -6.87
C ARG A 238 -32.10 41.58 -6.95
N LYS A 239 -32.36 40.39 -6.40
CA LYS A 239 -33.65 40.06 -5.76
C LYS A 239 -33.44 39.29 -4.44
N ARG A 240 -34.14 39.75 -3.39
CA ARG A 240 -34.33 39.04 -2.10
C ARG A 240 -35.44 37.98 -2.25
N PRO A 241 -35.46 36.98 -1.37
CA PRO A 241 -36.60 36.75 -0.49
C PRO A 241 -36.15 36.85 0.99
N VAL A 242 -36.78 37.67 1.84
CA VAL A 242 -38.06 37.44 2.54
C VAL A 242 -37.96 36.31 3.56
N ARG A 243 -38.24 36.65 4.83
CA ARG A 243 -38.22 35.78 6.02
C ARG A 243 -39.53 36.01 6.77
N ALA A 244 -40.06 34.94 7.37
CA ALA A 244 -41.01 34.84 8.48
C ALA A 244 -42.30 34.06 8.14
N PRO A 245 -42.99 33.51 9.16
CA PRO A 245 -42.48 33.04 10.45
C PRO A 245 -42.20 31.52 10.44
#